data_AF-A0A0Q8A430-F1
#
_entry.id   AF-A0A0Q8A430-F1
#
_cell.length_a   1.000
_cell.length_b   1.000
_cell.length_c   1.000
_cell.angle_alpha   90.00
_cell.angle_beta   90.00
_cell.angle_gamma   90.00
#
_symmetry.space_group_name_H-M   'P 1'
#
loop_
_entity.id
_entity.type
_entity.pdbx_description
1 polymer ?
#
loop_
_entity_poly.entity_id
_entity_poly.type
_entity_poly.pdbx_seq_one_letter_code
_entity_poly.pdbx_strand_id
1 'polypeptide(L)' 'MPERQPITTAPKDGSRVTVYWTDGDGVMNESLARWDAGDRAWWAYTDSRTQKKIEPTSWRPASSDDEEE' A
#
# COMPACT_ATOMS: atom_id res chain seq x y z
N MET A 1 -2.15 15.55 -8.00
CA MET A 1 -1.52 14.23 -7.83
C MET A 1 -1.02 14.15 -6.39
N PRO A 2 -1.49 13.22 -5.55
CA PRO A 2 -0.97 13.11 -4.20
C PRO A 2 0.52 12.79 -4.26
N GLU A 3 1.33 13.59 -3.57
CA GLU A 3 2.77 13.39 -3.47
C GLU A 3 3.06 12.08 -2.73
N ARG A 4 4.07 11.34 -3.20
CA ARG A 4 4.51 10.12 -2.54
C ARG A 4 5.14 10.49 -1.20
N GLN A 5 4.60 9.92 -0.14
CA GLN A 5 5.09 10.11 1.21
C GLN A 5 5.90 8.89 1.67
N PRO A 6 6.84 9.07 2.61
CA PRO A 6 7.58 7.95 3.18
C PRO A 6 6.62 6.99 3.91
N ILE A 7 6.83 5.68 3.78
CA ILE A 7 5.93 4.67 4.38
C ILE A 7 5.76 4.83 5.90
N THR A 8 6.72 5.48 6.56
CA THR A 8 6.70 5.74 8.00
C THR A 8 5.56 6.68 8.42
N THR A 9 5.07 7.54 7.51
CA THR A 9 3.94 8.46 7.77
C THR A 9 2.60 7.88 7.37
N ALA A 10 2.56 6.65 6.84
CA ALA A 10 1.34 6.02 6.39
C ALA A 10 0.38 5.68 7.54
N PRO A 11 -0.94 5.78 7.32
CA PRO A 11 -1.93 5.43 8.32
C PRO A 11 -1.85 3.93 8.63
N LYS A 12 -1.58 3.62 9.90
CA LYS A 12 -1.50 2.24 10.43
C LYS A 12 -2.80 1.79 11.10
N ASP A 13 -3.89 2.50 10.84
CA ASP A 13 -5.23 2.22 11.38
C ASP A 13 -5.97 1.11 10.60
N GLY A 14 -5.32 0.54 9.58
CA GLY A 14 -5.93 -0.41 8.66
C GLY A 14 -6.74 0.27 7.55
N SER A 15 -6.50 1.54 7.25
CA SER A 15 -6.97 2.16 6.01
C SER A 15 -6.23 1.57 4.81
N ARG A 16 -6.92 1.47 3.67
CA ARG A 16 -6.30 1.07 2.40
C ARG A 16 -5.57 2.27 1.81
N VAL A 17 -4.33 2.07 1.41
CA VAL A 17 -3.49 3.09 0.79
C VAL A 17 -2.74 2.50 -0.39
N THR A 18 -2.40 3.33 -1.36
CA THR A 18 -1.53 2.89 -2.46
C THR A 18 -0.10 2.94 -1.98
N VAL A 19 0.61 1.83 -2.05
CA VAL A 19 2.01 1.72 -1.63
C VAL A 19 2.90 1.38 -2.80
N TYR A 20 4.14 1.84 -2.69
CA TYR A 20 5.23 1.58 -3.61
C TYR A 20 6.24 0.69 -2.92
N TRP A 21 6.57 -0.41 -3.57
CA TRP A 21 7.45 -1.41 -3.00
C TRP A 21 8.34 -1.98 -4.10
N THR A 22 9.54 -2.39 -3.73
CA THR A 22 10.48 -3.00 -4.65
C THR A 22 10.50 -4.50 -4.37
N ASP A 23 10.22 -5.33 -5.38
CA ASP A 23 10.33 -6.80 -5.22
C ASP A 23 11.82 -7.22 -5.22
N GLY A 24 12.13 -8.48 -4.94
CA GLY A 24 13.50 -9.01 -4.85
C GLY A 24 14.31 -8.84 -6.14
N ASP A 25 13.63 -8.71 -7.29
CA ASP A 25 14.24 -8.42 -8.59
C ASP A 25 14.62 -6.93 -8.78
N GLY A 26 14.40 -6.06 -7.79
CA GLY A 26 14.68 -4.63 -7.90
C GLY A 26 13.61 -3.83 -8.67
N VAL A 27 12.50 -4.49 -9.03
CA VAL A 27 11.40 -3.86 -9.79
C VAL A 27 10.48 -3.10 -8.85
N MET A 28 10.25 -1.82 -9.15
CA MET A 28 9.30 -0.97 -8.44
C MET A 28 7.87 -1.30 -8.86
N ASN A 29 7.06 -1.74 -7.91
CA ASN A 29 5.66 -2.08 -8.07
C ASN A 29 4.78 -1.10 -7.28
N GLU A 30 3.58 -0.85 -7.77
CA GLU A 30 2.53 -0.07 -7.10
C GLU A 30 1.37 -1.02 -6.78
N SER A 31 0.85 -0.99 -5.55
CA SER A 31 -0.28 -1.83 -5.16
C SER A 31 -1.10 -1.18 -4.06
N LEU A 32 -2.40 -1.49 -3.98
CA LEU A 32 -3.19 -1.17 -2.79
C LEU A 32 -2.74 -2.09 -1.65
N ALA A 33 -2.48 -1.50 -0.49
CA ALA A 33 -2.10 -2.24 0.70
C ALA A 33 -2.79 -1.70 1.96
N ARG A 34 -2.82 -2.55 2.97
CA ARG A 34 -3.32 -2.24 4.30
C ARG A 34 -2.25 -2.57 5.32
N TRP A 35 -2.12 -1.73 6.34
CA TRP A 35 -1.31 -2.08 7.51
C TRP A 35 -2.09 -3.07 8.39
N ASP A 36 -1.47 -4.21 8.68
CA ASP A 36 -1.98 -5.13 9.69
C ASP A 36 -1.24 -4.90 11.02
N ALA A 37 -1.99 -4.51 12.05
CA ALA A 37 -1.44 -4.22 13.37
C ALA A 37 -1.02 -5.49 14.13
N GLY A 38 -1.60 -6.65 13.82
CA GLY A 38 -1.23 -7.93 14.42
C GLY A 38 0.13 -8.43 13.91
N ASP A 39 0.32 -8.39 12.59
CA ASP A 39 1.59 -8.75 11.94
C ASP A 39 2.63 -7.63 11.94
N ARG A 40 2.22 -6.40 12.30
CA ARG A 40 3.04 -5.17 12.21
C ARG A 40 3.69 -5.04 10.83
N ALA A 41 2.91 -5.32 9.79
CA ALA A 41 3.39 -5.42 8.43
C ALA A 41 2.38 -4.87 7.42
N TRP A 42 2.88 -4.49 6.24
CA TRP A 42 2.05 -4.10 5.12
C TRP A 42 1.65 -5.31 4.30
N TRP A 43 0.36 -5.38 3.99
CA TRP A 43 -0.22 -6.43 3.17
C TRP A 43 -0.81 -5.80 1.91
N ALA A 44 -0.20 -6.08 0.76
CA ALA A 44 -0.68 -5.66 -0.55
C ALA A 44 -1.73 -6.65 -1.07
N TYR A 45 -2.82 -6.11 -1.61
CA TYR A 45 -3.83 -6.88 -2.33
C TYR A 45 -3.30 -7.20 -3.73
N THR A 46 -2.95 -8.46 -3.98
CA THR A 46 -2.57 -8.93 -5.32
C THR A 46 -3.79 -9.39 -6.11
N ASP A 47 -4.86 -9.76 -5.39
CA ASP A 47 -6.17 -10.14 -5.90
C ASP A 47 -7.23 -9.78 -4.85
N SER A 48 -8.52 -9.82 -5.22
CA SER A 48 -9.65 -9.59 -4.30
C SER A 48 -9.62 -10.46 -3.04
N ARG A 49 -9.02 -11.65 -3.10
CA ARG A 49 -8.93 -12.60 -1.96
C ARG A 49 -7.52 -12.84 -1.45
N THR A 50 -6.50 -12.41 -2.19
CA THR A 50 -5.11 -12.73 -1.88
C THR A 50 -4.36 -11.48 -1.45
N GLN A 51 -3.73 -11.56 -0.28
CA GLN A 51 -2.85 -10.52 0.23
C GLN A 51 -1.43 -11.08 0.34
N LYS A 52 -0.44 -10.28 -0.07
CA LYS A 52 0.99 -10.57 0.05
C LYS A 52 1.61 -9.60 1.05
N LYS A 53 2.35 -10.13 2.03
CA LYS A 53 3.19 -9.32 2.91
C LYS A 53 4.29 -8.66 2.08
N ILE A 54 4.43 -7.35 2.21
CA ILE A 54 5.40 -6.54 1.46
C ILE A 54 6.12 -5.56 2.40
N GLU A 55 7.26 -5.06 1.92
CA GLU A 55 8.03 -3.99 2.56
C GLU A 55 8.02 -2.75 1.66
N PRO A 56 6.95 -1.94 1.71
CA PRO A 56 6.87 -0.73 0.91
C PRO A 56 7.84 0.33 1.42
N THR A 57 8.37 1.12 0.49
CA THR A 57 9.29 2.24 0.77
C THR A 57 8.56 3.57 0.81
N SER A 58 7.44 3.70 0.08
CA SER A 58 6.63 4.91 0.01
C SER A 58 5.14 4.58 -0.13
N TRP A 59 4.29 5.56 0.14
CA TRP A 59 2.85 5.44 -0.01
C TRP A 59 2.23 6.73 -0.54
N ARG A 60 0.99 6.64 -0.98
CA ARG A 60 0.11 7.77 -1.24
C ARG A 60 -1.30 7.41 -0.75
N PRO A 61 -2.13 8.41 -0.39
CA PRO A 61 -3.55 8.18 -0.20
C PRO A 61 -4.09 7.37 -1.38
N ALA A 62 -4.87 6.32 -1.10
CA ALA A 62 -5.69 5.75 -2.15
C ALA A 62 -6.62 6.88 -2.60
N SER A 63 -6.42 7.41 -3.81
CA SER A 63 -7.43 8.27 -4.40
C SER A 63 -8.73 7.47 -4.35
N SER A 64 -9.81 8.04 -3.82
CA SER A 64 -11.17 7.56 -4.09
C SER A 64 -11.41 7.69 -5.59
N ASP A 65 -10.80 6.83 -6.39
CA ASP A 65 -11.14 6.64 -7.80
C ASP A 65 -12.30 5.61 -7.84
N ASP A 66 -13.33 5.91 -7.05
CA ASP A 66 -14.67 5.30 -7.06
C ASP A 66 -15.68 6.35 -6.55
N GLU A 67 -15.42 7.62 -6.85
CA GLU A 67 -16.38 8.72 -6.71
C GLU A 67 -16.30 9.60 -7.97
N GLU A 68 -16.45 9.00 -9.16
CA GLU A 68 -17.07 9.69 -10.30
C GLU A 68 -18.20 8.79 -10.85
N GLU A 69 -19.38 9.40 -10.92
CA GLU A 69 -20.74 8.94 -11.17
C GLU A 69 -20.97 8.12 -12.46
#